data_AF-A0A8J7KAT7-F1
#
_entry.id   AF-A0A8J7KAT7-F1
#
_cell.length_a   1.000
_cell.length_b   1.000
_cell.length_c   1.000
_cell.angle_alpha   90.00
_cell.angle_beta   90.00
_cell.angle_gamma   90.00
#
_symmetry.space_group_name_H-M   'P 1'
#
loop_
_entity.id
_entity.type
_entity.pdbx_description
1 polymer ?
#
loop_
_entity_poly.entity_id
_entity_poly.type
_entity_poly.pdbx_seq_one_letter_code
_entity_poly.pdbx_strand_id
1 'polypeptide(L)'
;MRYLLWGIKFLLFALLFVFAMNNAEPVRIRFFLGYSWDAPMALVLLIVLVLGAVLGILASLGQSIRLRREVVQLRKDRKIRQPGPATIPARPDMASTAGEPS
;
A
#
# COMPACT_ATOMS: atom_id res chain seq x y z
N MET A 1 -15.54 0.70 -12.19
CA MET A 1 -14.77 0.97 -10.96
C MET A 1 -15.42 2.03 -10.07
N ARG A 2 -15.67 3.26 -10.54
CA ARG A 2 -16.21 4.36 -9.70
C ARG A 2 -17.61 4.09 -9.14
N TYR A 3 -18.50 3.47 -9.93
CA TYR A 3 -19.82 3.04 -9.46
C TYR A 3 -19.75 1.90 -8.42
N LEU A 4 -18.80 0.97 -8.57
CA LEU A 4 -18.59 -0.11 -7.60
C LEU A 4 -18.13 0.43 -6.24
N LEU A 5 -17.20 1.38 -6.25
CA LEU A 5 -16.76 2.10 -5.04
C LEU A 5 -17.92 2.87 -4.38
N TRP A 6 -18.83 3.44 -5.18
CA TRP A 6 -20.00 4.13 -4.67
C TRP A 6 -20.99 3.14 -4.03
N GLY A 7 -21.24 2.00 -4.68
CA GLY A 7 -22.05 0.91 -4.13
C GLY A 7 -21.50 0.37 -2.81
N ILE A 8 -20.18 0.16 -2.71
CA ILE A 8 -19.52 -0.25 -1.45
C ILE A 8 -19.72 0.81 -0.36
N LYS A 9 -19.59 2.10 -0.68
CA LYS A 9 -19.82 3.19 0.29
C LYS A 9 -21.27 3.20 0.78
N PHE A 10 -22.25 3.01 -0.12
CA PHE A 10 -23.66 2.93 0.25
C PHE A 10 -23.96 1.71 1.12
N LEU A 11 -23.42 0.55 0.74
CA LEU A 11 -23.59 -0.67 1.51
C LEU A 11 -22.99 -0.52 2.91
N LEU A 12 -21.78 0.03 3.00
CA LEU A 12 -21.10 0.30 4.25
C LEU A 12 -21.90 1.30 5.11
N PHE A 13 -22.41 2.38 4.50
CA PHE A 13 -23.27 3.34 5.17
C PHE A 13 -24.56 2.70 5.71
N ALA A 14 -25.25 1.90 4.89
CA ALA A 14 -26.47 1.22 5.31
C ALA A 14 -26.20 0.25 6.48
N LEU A 15 -25.11 -0.51 6.42
CA LEU A 15 -24.64 -1.36 7.52
C LEU A 15 -24.41 -0.55 8.80
N LEU A 16 -23.63 0.53 8.71
CA LEU A 16 -23.34 1.43 9.82
C LEU A 16 -24.61 2.09 10.38
N PHE A 17 -25.55 2.46 9.51
CA PHE A 17 -26.80 3.10 9.87
C PHE A 17 -27.73 2.15 10.61
N VAL A 18 -27.97 0.95 10.07
CA VAL A 18 -28.78 -0.09 10.72
C VAL A 18 -28.14 -0.53 12.03
N PHE A 19 -26.81 -0.62 12.06
CA PHE A 19 -26.06 -0.90 13.26
C PHE A 19 -26.24 0.20 14.31
N ALA A 20 -26.11 1.48 13.94
CA ALA A 20 -26.32 2.60 14.83
C ALA A 20 -27.76 2.69 15.34
N MET A 21 -28.75 2.42 14.50
CA MET A 21 -30.17 2.43 14.88
C MET A 21 -30.50 1.33 15.88
N ASN A 22 -29.99 0.11 15.69
CA ASN A 22 -30.23 -1.01 16.62
C ASN A 22 -29.35 -0.95 17.88
N ASN A 23 -28.17 -0.35 17.79
CA ASN A 23 -27.20 -0.25 18.89
C ASN A 23 -27.09 1.20 19.41
N ALA A 24 -28.23 1.92 19.38
CA ALA A 24 -28.38 3.25 19.98
C ALA A 24 -28.43 3.20 21.51
N GLU A 25 -28.47 2.00 22.08
CA GLU A 25 -28.50 1.80 23.53
C GLU A 25 -27.20 2.32 24.16
N PRO A 26 -27.31 3.19 25.18
CA PRO A 26 -26.15 3.80 25.81
C PRO A 26 -25.37 2.77 26.64
N VAL A 27 -24.08 2.63 26.37
CA VAL A 27 -23.17 1.83 27.18
C VAL A 27 -22.25 2.73 28.00
N ARG A 28 -22.13 2.36 29.29
CA ARG A 28 -21.28 3.05 30.25
C ARG A 28 -19.83 2.70 30.07
N ILE A 29 -19.04 3.65 29.57
CA ILE A 29 -17.58 3.56 29.53
C ILE A 29 -17.04 4.06 30.85
N ARG A 30 -16.32 3.21 31.58
CA ARG A 30 -15.64 3.57 32.84
C ARG A 30 -14.20 3.94 32.51
N PHE A 31 -13.87 5.22 32.64
CA PHE A 31 -12.51 5.70 32.49
C PHE A 31 -11.76 5.59 33.83
N PHE A 32 -10.44 5.64 33.73
CA PHE A 32 -9.57 5.78 34.90
C PHE A 32 -9.90 7.11 35.61
N LEU A 33 -9.82 7.16 36.96
CA LEU A 33 -10.27 8.27 37.84
C LEU A 33 -11.77 8.33 38.19
N GLY A 34 -12.53 7.26 37.94
CA GLY A 34 -13.95 7.17 38.37
C GLY A 34 -14.92 7.95 37.47
N TYR A 35 -14.43 8.54 36.38
CA TYR A 35 -15.27 9.16 35.36
C TYR A 35 -15.98 8.08 34.54
N SER A 36 -17.30 8.17 34.43
CA SER A 36 -18.08 7.28 33.58
C SER A 36 -18.91 8.07 32.59
N TRP A 37 -18.81 7.72 31.31
CA TRP A 37 -19.57 8.37 30.26
C TRP A 37 -20.41 7.34 29.52
N ASP A 38 -21.70 7.64 29.36
CA ASP A 38 -22.64 6.81 28.62
C ASP A 38 -22.61 7.23 27.15
N ALA A 39 -22.21 6.32 26.27
CA ALA A 39 -22.13 6.54 24.82
C ALA A 39 -22.75 5.35 24.07
N PRO A 40 -23.44 5.57 22.94
CA PRO A 40 -23.99 4.47 22.14
C PRO A 40 -22.88 3.51 21.69
N MET A 41 -23.12 2.20 21.77
CA MET A 41 -22.13 1.18 21.38
C MET A 41 -21.61 1.37 19.95
N ALA A 42 -22.51 1.76 19.04
CA ALA A 42 -22.13 2.02 17.67
C ALA A 42 -21.12 3.16 17.51
N LEU A 43 -21.24 4.21 18.33
CA LEU A 43 -20.32 5.35 18.32
C LEU A 43 -18.91 4.92 18.75
N VAL A 44 -18.82 4.12 19.81
CA VAL A 44 -17.54 3.64 20.35
C VAL A 44 -16.80 2.80 19.30
N LEU A 45 -17.51 1.87 18.66
CA LEU A 45 -16.93 1.02 17.62
C LEU A 45 -16.49 1.83 16.40
N LEU A 46 -17.27 2.82 15.97
CA LEU A 46 -16.90 3.72 14.89
C LEU A 46 -15.59 4.47 15.22
N ILE A 47 -15.47 5.02 16.43
CA ILE A 47 -14.27 5.75 16.86
C ILE A 47 -13.05 4.83 16.82
N VAL A 48 -13.14 3.64 17.42
CA VAL A 48 -12.04 2.66 17.45
C VAL A 48 -11.66 2.22 16.04
N LEU A 49 -12.63 2.00 15.16
CA LEU A 49 -12.39 1.65 13.76
C LEU A 49 -11.66 2.77 13.01
N VAL A 50 -12.10 4.03 13.16
CA VAL A 50 -11.46 5.18 12.53
C VAL A 50 -10.03 5.34 13.04
N LEU A 51 -9.80 5.23 14.35
CA LEU A 51 -8.47 5.23 14.94
C LEU A 51 -7.59 4.10 14.37
N GLY A 52 -8.10 2.87 14.34
CA GLY A 52 -7.40 1.71 13.78
C GLY A 52 -7.06 1.89 12.29
N ALA A 53 -7.99 2.44 11.50
CA ALA A 53 -7.77 2.72 10.09
C ALA A 53 -6.69 3.80 9.88
N VAL A 54 -6.73 4.89 10.67
CA VAL A 54 -5.69 5.93 10.64
C VAL A 54 -4.33 5.33 10.97
N LEU A 55 -4.22 4.57 12.07
CA LEU A 55 -2.98 3.89 12.45
C LEU A 55 -2.50 2.91 11.38
N GLY A 56 -3.39 2.12 10.80
CA GLY A 56 -3.07 1.18 9.72
C GLY A 56 -2.57 1.88 8.46
N ILE A 57 -3.18 3.01 8.08
CA ILE A 57 -2.71 3.85 6.97
C ILE A 57 -1.32 4.40 7.28
N LEU A 58 -1.11 4.97 8.48
CA LEU A 58 0.20 5.48 8.90
C LEU A 58 1.28 4.37 8.86
N ALA A 59 0.96 3.18 9.37
CA ALA A 59 1.84 2.03 9.33
C ALA A 59 2.17 1.61 7.88
N SER A 60 1.16 1.56 7.01
CA SER A 60 1.34 1.25 5.58
C SER A 60 2.19 2.29 4.85
N LEU A 61 2.05 3.57 5.18
CA LEU A 61 2.89 4.64 4.63
C LEU A 61 4.35 4.47 5.05
N GLY A 62 4.60 4.21 6.34
CA GLY A 62 5.94 3.94 6.86
C GLY A 62 6.59 2.74 6.18
N GLN A 63 5.84 1.63 6.04
CA GLN A 63 6.30 0.44 5.35
C GLN A 63 6.61 0.73 3.87
N SER A 64 5.74 1.47 3.19
CA SER A 64 5.93 1.83 1.77
C SER A 64 7.22 2.61 1.54
N ILE A 65 7.61 3.50 2.45
CA ILE A 65 8.88 4.24 2.37
C ILE A 65 10.07 3.29 2.53
N ARG A 66 10.00 2.35 3.48
CA ARG A 66 11.06 1.36 3.70
C ARG A 66 11.26 0.46 2.47
N LEU A 67 10.16 -0.05 1.92
CA LEU A 67 10.16 -0.85 0.70
C LEU A 67 10.71 -0.08 -0.50
N ARG A 68 10.36 1.21 -0.66
CA ARG A 68 10.91 2.05 -1.74
C ARG A 68 12.42 2.19 -1.64
N ARG A 69 12.98 2.34 -0.44
CA ARG A 69 14.44 2.43 -0.23
C ARG A 69 15.13 1.14 -0.65
N GLU A 70 14.58 0.00 -0.27
CA GLU A 70 15.10 -1.32 -0.62
C GLU A 70 15.04 -1.57 -2.13
N VAL A 71 13.93 -1.20 -2.78
CA VAL A 71 13.80 -1.27 -4.25
C VAL A 71 14.84 -0.38 -4.95
N VAL A 72 15.14 0.81 -4.42
CA VAL A 72 16.17 1.70 -5.01
C VAL A 72 17.59 1.13 -4.83
N GLN A 73 17.89 0.53 -3.68
CA GLN A 73 19.18 -0.13 -3.40
C GLN A 73 19.38 -1.33 -4.35
N LEU A 74 18.39 -2.24 -4.41
CA LEU A 74 18.41 -3.39 -5.30
C LEU A 74 18.55 -3.00 -6.79
N ARG A 75 17.92 -1.88 -7.20
CA ARG A 75 18.08 -1.34 -8.56
C ARG A 75 19.50 -0.84 -8.83
N LYS A 76 20.17 -0.23 -7.86
CA LYS A 76 21.58 0.19 -7.99
C LYS A 76 22.51 -1.02 -8.09
N ASP A 77 22.34 -2.02 -7.24
CA ASP A 77 23.17 -3.23 -7.25
C ASP A 77 23.01 -4.01 -8.57
N ARG A 78 21.77 -4.10 -9.08
CA ARG A 78 21.51 -4.71 -10.38
C ARG A 78 22.13 -3.92 -11.54
N LYS A 79 22.19 -2.58 -11.45
CA LYS A 79 22.84 -1.73 -12.46
C LYS A 79 24.37 -1.81 -12.43
N ILE A 80 24.95 -2.07 -11.26
CA ILE A 80 26.41 -2.28 -11.11
C ILE A 80 26.78 -3.69 -11.57
N ARG A 81 25.93 -4.69 -11.32
CA ARG A 81 26.19 -6.09 -11.66
C ARG A 81 25.80 -6.50 -13.08
N GLN A 82 24.96 -5.72 -13.76
CA GLN A 82 24.80 -5.78 -15.22
C GLN A 82 25.55 -4.60 -15.84
N PRO A 83 26.81 -4.77 -16.27
CA PRO A 83 27.34 -3.90 -17.32
C PRO A 83 26.41 -4.03 -18.54
N GLY A 84 26.27 -2.96 -19.32
CA GLY A 84 25.31 -2.83 -20.42
C GLY A 84 25.30 -4.01 -21.40
N PRO A 85 24.28 -4.08 -22.27
CA PRO A 85 24.09 -5.21 -23.19
C PRO A 85 25.45 -5.54 -23.79
N ALA A 86 25.90 -6.78 -23.60
CA ALA A 86 27.13 -7.24 -24.19
C ALA A 86 27.07 -6.83 -25.66
N THR A 87 27.82 -5.77 -26.00
CA THR A 87 28.16 -5.47 -27.38
C THR A 87 28.88 -6.74 -27.77
N ILE A 88 28.14 -7.63 -28.43
CA ILE A 88 28.70 -8.77 -29.13
C ILE A 88 29.83 -8.13 -29.94
N PRO A 89 31.11 -8.39 -29.61
CA PRO A 89 32.18 -7.79 -30.37
C PRO A 89 31.93 -8.25 -31.79
N ALA A 90 31.70 -7.30 -32.69
CA ALA A 90 31.55 -7.58 -34.10
C ALA A 90 32.78 -8.42 -34.48
N ARG A 91 32.52 -9.70 -34.70
CA ARG A 91 33.52 -10.69 -35.00
C ARG A 91 34.25 -10.17 -36.24
N PRO A 92 35.56 -9.90 -36.21
CA PRO A 92 36.29 -9.47 -37.38
C PRO A 92 36.53 -10.70 -38.25
N ASP A 93 35.44 -11.26 -38.78
CA ASP A 93 35.49 -12.38 -39.70
C ASP A 93 35.53 -11.81 -41.13
N MET A 94 36.73 -11.82 -41.68
CA MET A 94 36.97 -12.32 -43.03
C MET A 94 36.30 -11.54 -44.18
N ALA A 95 36.41 -10.21 -44.17
CA ALA A 95 36.43 -9.47 -45.44
C ALA A 95 37.79 -9.68 -46.11
N SER A 96 37.90 -10.83 -46.77
CA SER A 96 38.50 -10.93 -48.09
C SER A 96 40.00 -10.60 -48.19
N THR A 97 40.82 -11.55 -47.74
CA THR A 97 42.16 -11.84 -48.28
C THR A 97 42.05 -12.40 -49.71
N ALA A 98 41.35 -11.72 -50.61
CA ALA A 98 41.28 -12.08 -52.03
C ALA A 98 41.64 -10.85 -52.86
N GLY A 99 42.94 -10.72 -53.14
CA GLY A 99 43.49 -9.63 -53.93
C GLY A 99 45.01 -9.60 -53.85
N GLU A 100 45.65 -10.76 -54.07
CA GLU A 100 47.10 -10.83 -54.27
C GLU A 100 47.43 -10.46 -55.73
N PRO A 101 48.55 -9.74 -56.00
CA PRO A 101 48.85 -9.12 -57.29
C PRO A 101 49.70 -10.04 -58.18
N SER A 102 49.46 -10.02 -59.49
CA SER A 102 50.41 -10.40 -60.57
C SER A 102 49.87 -9.93 -61.92
#